data_AF-A0A661DF41-F1
#
_entry.id   AF-A0A661DF41-F1
#
_cell.length_a   1.000
_cell.length_b   1.000
_cell.length_c   1.000
_cell.angle_alpha   90.00
_cell.angle_beta   90.00
_cell.angle_gamma   90.00
#
_symmetry.space_group_name_H-M   'P 1'
#
loop_
_entity.id
_entity.type
_entity.pdbx_description
1 polymer ?
#
loop_
_entity_poly.entity_id
_entity_poly.type
_entity_poly.pdbx_seq_one_letter_code
_entity_poly.pdbx_strand_id
1 'polypeptide(L)'
;MINSLKAISYGIISIIILGLFNQLILILALVEYSVLAKTYPVLLPWSQVFTYALGGLGYFIVMFFGGIITTMAAVKHTYINAVAASILGSSISLYLSLKDEIFTPTALFFLILGIISSIFGCWVRHRYLRRKKLRAADPEL
;
A
#
# COMPACT_ATOMS: atom_id res chain seq x y z
N MET A 1 11.92 5.77 23.08
CA MET A 1 11.63 6.61 21.89
C MET A 1 12.17 5.85 20.69
N ILE A 2 11.33 5.29 19.82
CA ILE A 2 11.83 4.59 18.63
C ILE A 2 12.37 5.66 17.67
N ASN A 3 13.64 5.55 17.28
CA ASN A 3 14.28 6.48 16.34
C ASN A 3 13.56 6.44 14.99
N SER A 4 13.38 7.59 14.34
CA SER A 4 12.68 7.71 13.04
C SER A 4 13.14 6.69 12.00
N LEU A 5 14.43 6.36 11.99
CA LEU A 5 15.02 5.35 11.10
C LEU A 5 14.40 3.95 11.27
N LYS A 6 14.13 3.54 12.51
CA LYS A 6 13.47 2.25 12.82
C LYS A 6 12.02 2.26 12.34
N ALA A 7 11.32 3.38 12.48
CA ALA A 7 9.93 3.48 12.00
C ALA A 7 9.85 3.41 10.47
N ILE A 8 10.79 4.04 9.77
CA ILE A 8 10.91 3.92 8.31
C ILE A 8 11.18 2.47 7.92
N SER A 9 12.11 1.78 8.60
CA SER A 9 12.41 0.38 8.28
C SER A 9 11.21 -0.55 8.50
N TYR A 10 10.47 -0.39 9.60
CA TYR A 10 9.22 -1.14 9.81
C TYR A 10 8.17 -0.85 8.74
N GLY A 11 8.04 0.42 8.31
CA GLY A 11 7.17 0.82 7.22
C GLY A 11 7.53 0.12 5.90
N ILE A 12 8.81 0.17 5.52
CA ILE A 12 9.31 -0.46 4.29
C ILE A 12 9.12 -1.97 4.34
N ILE A 13 9.53 -2.62 5.42
CA ILE A 13 9.38 -4.08 5.58
C ILE A 13 7.91 -4.47 5.48
N SER A 14 7.01 -3.71 6.11
CA SER A 14 5.58 -3.95 6.02
C SER A 14 5.04 -3.79 4.61
N ILE A 15 5.44 -2.73 3.89
CA ILE A 15 5.01 -2.50 2.50
C ILE A 15 5.49 -3.65 1.61
N ILE A 16 6.73 -4.12 1.78
CA ILE A 16 7.28 -5.25 1.02
C ILE A 16 6.49 -6.53 1.32
N ILE A 17 6.32 -6.89 2.59
CA ILE A 17 5.60 -8.11 2.97
C ILE A 17 4.17 -8.08 2.46
N LEU A 18 3.43 -7.01 2.74
CA LEU A 18 2.04 -6.86 2.28
C LEU A 18 1.96 -6.82 0.74
N GLY A 19 2.94 -6.20 0.09
CA GLY A 19 3.07 -6.18 -1.37
C GLY A 19 3.25 -7.58 -1.97
N LEU A 20 4.11 -8.41 -1.37
CA LEU A 20 4.31 -9.81 -1.78
C LEU A 20 3.04 -10.65 -1.58
N PHE A 21 2.35 -10.47 -0.46
CA PHE A 21 1.05 -11.12 -0.23
C PHE A 21 0.01 -10.68 -1.28
N ASN A 22 -0.04 -9.39 -1.59
CA ASN A 22 -0.95 -8.86 -2.60
C ASN A 22 -0.61 -9.40 -4.01
N GLN A 23 0.67 -9.52 -4.35
CA GLN A 23 1.11 -10.15 -5.60
C GLN A 23 0.68 -11.61 -5.69
N LEU A 24 0.79 -12.37 -4.59
CA LEU A 24 0.33 -13.76 -4.56
C LEU A 24 -1.17 -13.86 -4.83
N ILE A 25 -1.98 -13.01 -4.20
CA ILE A 25 -3.44 -12.94 -4.42
C ILE A 25 -3.74 -12.58 -5.89
N LEU A 26 -3.04 -11.59 -6.43
CA LEU A 26 -3.18 -11.17 -7.83
C LEU A 26 -2.90 -12.32 -8.81
N ILE A 27 -1.81 -13.07 -8.58
CA ILE A 27 -1.44 -14.21 -9.43
C ILE A 27 -2.54 -15.27 -9.38
N LEU A 28 -3.05 -15.61 -8.20
CA LEU A 28 -4.14 -16.57 -8.06
C LEU A 28 -5.42 -16.10 -8.79
N ALA A 29 -5.81 -14.83 -8.60
CA ALA A 29 -6.97 -14.25 -9.27
C ALA A 29 -6.82 -14.20 -10.79
N LEU A 30 -5.62 -13.92 -11.31
CA LEU A 30 -5.34 -13.93 -12.75
C LEU A 30 -5.37 -15.33 -13.33
N VAL A 31 -4.88 -16.33 -12.60
CA VAL A 31 -4.97 -17.74 -13.02
C VAL A 31 -6.44 -18.15 -13.13
N GLU A 32 -7.26 -17.88 -12.11
CA GLU A 32 -8.70 -18.16 -12.18
C GLU A 32 -9.38 -17.41 -13.33
N TYR A 33 -9.08 -16.12 -13.49
CA TYR A 33 -9.60 -15.32 -14.60
C TYR A 33 -9.25 -15.94 -15.96
N SER A 34 -8.03 -16.44 -16.12
CA SER A 34 -7.60 -17.06 -17.38
C SER A 34 -8.38 -18.35 -17.69
N VAL A 35 -8.70 -19.15 -16.68
CA VAL A 35 -9.51 -20.37 -16.82
C VAL A 35 -10.95 -20.01 -17.19
N LEU A 36 -11.51 -18.98 -16.53
CA LEU A 36 -12.84 -18.45 -16.82
C LEU A 36 -12.93 -17.86 -18.24
N ALA A 37 -11.93 -17.09 -18.67
CA ALA A 37 -11.89 -16.46 -19.98
C ALA A 37 -11.80 -17.48 -21.14
N LYS A 38 -11.19 -18.65 -20.90
CA LYS A 38 -11.23 -19.78 -21.87
C LYS A 38 -12.65 -20.32 -22.06
N THR A 39 -13.45 -20.30 -20.99
CA THR A 39 -14.84 -20.80 -21.00
C THR A 39 -15.81 -19.72 -21.52
N TYR A 40 -15.54 -18.46 -21.22
CA TYR A 40 -16.36 -17.30 -21.60
C TYR A 40 -15.51 -16.26 -22.35
N PRO A 41 -15.40 -16.34 -23.69
CA PRO A 41 -14.53 -15.46 -24.47
C PRO A 41 -14.92 -13.97 -24.41
N VAL A 42 -16.15 -13.66 -23.96
CA VAL A 42 -16.59 -12.28 -23.69
C VAL A 42 -15.73 -11.56 -22.64
N LEU A 43 -15.02 -12.32 -21.78
CA LEU A 43 -14.14 -11.79 -20.74
C LEU A 43 -12.74 -11.40 -21.26
N LEU A 44 -12.30 -11.89 -22.42
CA LEU A 44 -10.97 -11.59 -22.97
C LEU A 44 -10.64 -10.08 -23.04
N PRO A 45 -11.52 -9.20 -23.58
CA PRO A 45 -11.22 -7.77 -23.67
C PRO A 45 -11.16 -7.06 -22.30
N TRP A 46 -11.70 -7.66 -21.24
CA TRP A 46 -11.74 -7.08 -19.90
C TRP A 46 -10.52 -7.44 -19.03
N SER A 47 -9.63 -8.31 -19.52
CA SER A 47 -8.47 -8.82 -18.76
C SER A 47 -7.57 -7.70 -18.23
N GLN A 48 -7.28 -6.70 -19.05
CA GLN A 48 -6.43 -5.58 -18.68
C GLN A 48 -7.10 -4.69 -17.61
N VAL A 49 -8.39 -4.41 -17.76
CA VAL A 49 -9.18 -3.63 -16.79
C VAL A 49 -9.24 -4.36 -15.45
N PHE A 50 -9.49 -5.67 -15.47
CA PHE A 50 -9.50 -6.52 -14.28
C PHE A 50 -8.16 -6.48 -13.54
N THR A 51 -7.06 -6.63 -14.28
CA THR A 51 -5.70 -6.60 -13.71
C THR A 51 -5.38 -5.27 -13.06
N TYR A 52 -5.68 -4.14 -13.72
CA TYR A 52 -5.45 -2.81 -13.16
C TYR A 52 -6.37 -2.48 -11.98
N ALA A 53 -7.63 -2.91 -12.04
CA ALA A 53 -8.57 -2.68 -10.94
C ALA A 53 -8.15 -3.43 -9.68
N LEU A 54 -7.88 -4.74 -9.79
CA LEU A 54 -7.43 -5.56 -8.65
C LEU A 54 -6.04 -5.15 -8.17
N GLY A 55 -5.09 -4.97 -9.09
CA GLY A 55 -3.73 -4.61 -8.72
C GLY A 55 -3.64 -3.22 -8.12
N GLY A 56 -4.37 -2.26 -8.68
CA GLY A 56 -4.48 -0.92 -8.13
C GLY A 56 -5.11 -0.93 -6.74
N LEU A 57 -6.26 -1.57 -6.58
CA LEU A 57 -6.95 -1.69 -5.29
C LEU A 57 -6.07 -2.36 -4.23
N GLY A 58 -5.41 -3.46 -4.59
CA GLY A 58 -4.44 -4.15 -3.74
C GLY A 58 -3.27 -3.26 -3.33
N TYR A 59 -2.69 -2.53 -4.28
CA TYR A 59 -1.62 -1.58 -4.01
C TYR A 59 -2.05 -0.47 -3.03
N PHE A 60 -3.26 0.07 -3.19
CA PHE A 60 -3.80 1.07 -2.26
C PHE A 60 -3.92 0.55 -0.84
N ILE A 61 -4.41 -0.69 -0.68
CA ILE A 61 -4.54 -1.37 0.61
C ILE A 61 -3.16 -1.55 1.26
N VAL A 62 -2.17 -2.03 0.50
CA VAL A 62 -0.80 -2.22 0.96
C VAL A 62 -0.20 -0.90 1.47
N MET A 63 -0.33 0.18 0.69
CA MET A 63 0.22 1.49 1.07
C MET A 63 -0.49 2.09 2.28
N PHE A 64 -1.82 1.95 2.36
CA PHE A 64 -2.62 2.38 3.51
C PHE A 64 -2.18 1.70 4.81
N PHE A 65 -2.06 0.37 4.81
CA PHE A 65 -1.62 -0.38 5.98
C PHE A 65 -0.14 -0.14 6.31
N GLY A 66 0.71 0.05 5.30
CA GLY A 66 2.10 0.48 5.49
C GLY A 66 2.19 1.81 6.26
N GLY A 67 1.35 2.78 5.92
CA GLY A 67 1.23 4.05 6.64
C GLY A 67 0.76 3.89 8.10
N ILE A 68 -0.20 3.01 8.34
CA ILE A 68 -0.67 2.67 9.70
C ILE A 68 0.47 2.08 10.54
N ILE A 69 1.19 1.10 10.00
CA ILE A 69 2.26 0.39 10.72
C ILE A 69 3.45 1.33 10.99
N THR A 70 3.80 2.18 10.03
CA THR A 70 4.81 3.22 10.23
C THR A 70 4.44 4.16 11.39
N THR A 71 3.16 4.51 11.51
CA THR A 71 2.62 5.33 12.60
C THR A 71 2.57 4.60 13.94
N MET A 72 2.49 3.26 13.94
CA MET A 72 2.60 2.47 15.16
C MET A 72 4.03 2.45 15.71
N ALA A 73 5.03 2.51 14.81
CA ALA A 73 6.44 2.44 15.20
C ALA A 73 7.02 3.79 15.69
N ALA A 74 6.55 4.94 15.21
CA ALA A 74 6.97 6.24 15.73
C ALA A 74 5.78 7.18 15.94
N VAL A 75 5.80 7.96 17.03
CA VAL A 75 4.76 8.96 17.34
C VAL A 75 5.16 10.36 16.85
N LYS A 76 6.47 10.62 16.69
CA LYS A 76 7.01 11.87 16.13
C LYS A 76 7.29 11.73 14.63
N HIS A 77 7.00 12.78 13.87
CA HIS A 77 7.26 12.89 12.43
C HIS A 77 6.67 11.74 11.58
N THR A 78 5.48 11.25 11.95
CA THR A 78 4.80 10.11 11.33
C THR A 78 4.59 10.27 9.83
N TYR A 79 4.11 11.44 9.40
CA TYR A 79 3.86 11.74 8.00
C TYR A 79 5.14 11.71 7.16
N ILE A 80 6.24 12.29 7.68
CA ILE A 80 7.54 12.30 6.98
C ILE A 80 8.08 10.88 6.85
N ASN A 81 8.03 10.10 7.94
CA ASN A 81 8.50 8.71 7.93
C ASN A 81 7.67 7.83 6.98
N ALA A 82 6.36 8.04 6.92
CA ALA A 82 5.48 7.29 6.02
C ALA A 82 5.70 7.66 4.56
N VAL A 83 5.87 8.95 4.25
CA VAL A 83 6.25 9.39 2.90
C VAL A 83 7.59 8.79 2.50
N ALA A 84 8.60 8.86 3.35
CA ALA A 84 9.91 8.26 3.09
C ALA A 84 9.83 6.74 2.87
N ALA A 85 9.09 6.01 3.72
CA ALA A 85 8.88 4.57 3.56
C ALA A 85 8.14 4.23 2.26
N SER A 86 7.14 5.03 1.89
CA SER A 86 6.33 4.85 0.68
C SER A 86 7.14 5.11 -0.59
N ILE A 87 7.95 6.16 -0.60
CA ILE A 87 8.87 6.47 -1.69
C ILE A 87 9.89 5.34 -1.81
N LEU A 88 10.60 4.99 -0.73
CA LEU A 88 11.63 3.94 -0.78
C LEU A 88 11.07 2.58 -1.19
N GLY A 89 9.94 2.15 -0.61
CA GLY A 89 9.29 0.89 -0.96
C GLY A 89 8.79 0.86 -2.42
N SER A 90 8.22 1.97 -2.90
CA SER A 90 7.77 2.05 -4.29
C SER A 90 8.92 2.23 -5.27
N SER A 91 10.02 2.88 -4.90
CA SER A 91 11.23 2.99 -5.71
C SER A 91 11.90 1.65 -5.92
N ILE A 92 11.92 0.76 -4.91
CA ILE A 92 12.38 -0.62 -5.08
C ILE A 92 11.53 -1.34 -6.13
N SER A 93 10.22 -1.17 -6.07
CA SER A 93 9.29 -1.80 -7.03
C SER A 93 9.45 -1.23 -8.43
N LEU A 94 9.57 0.10 -8.57
CA LEU A 94 9.80 0.79 -9.84
C LEU A 94 11.16 0.43 -10.45
N TYR A 95 12.20 0.28 -9.63
CA TYR A 95 13.53 -0.13 -10.09
C TYR A 95 13.49 -1.53 -10.72
N LEU A 96 12.75 -2.46 -10.11
CA LEU A 96 12.55 -3.79 -10.68
C LEU A 96 11.78 -3.70 -12.01
N SER A 97 10.74 -2.88 -12.11
CA SER A 97 10.00 -2.69 -13.36
C SER A 97 10.79 -1.98 -14.47
N LEU A 98 11.71 -1.06 -14.11
CA LEU A 98 12.62 -0.39 -15.04
C LEU A 98 13.58 -1.38 -15.71
N LYS A 99 14.03 -2.39 -14.94
CA LYS A 99 14.94 -3.42 -15.45
C LYS A 99 14.29 -4.29 -16.54
N ASP A 100 12.96 -4.42 -16.50
CA ASP A 100 12.18 -5.18 -17.48
C ASP A 100 11.64 -4.29 -18.62
N GLU A 101 12.07 -3.02 -18.72
CA GLU A 101 11.60 -2.02 -19.70
C GLU A 101 10.08 -1.70 -19.67
N ILE A 102 9.35 -2.16 -18.66
CA ILE A 102 7.90 -1.96 -18.50
C ILE A 102 7.59 -0.65 -17.77
N PHE A 103 8.41 0.39 -17.97
CA PHE A 103 8.16 1.67 -17.32
C PHE A 103 7.04 2.41 -18.03
N THR A 104 5.91 2.54 -17.34
CA THR A 104 4.68 3.13 -17.90
C THR A 104 4.29 4.37 -17.09
N PRO A 105 3.72 5.43 -17.73
CA PRO A 105 3.20 6.61 -17.03
C PRO A 105 2.19 6.27 -15.91
N THR A 106 1.49 5.15 -16.06
CA THR A 106 0.60 4.57 -15.04
C THR A 106 1.34 4.23 -13.75
N ALA A 107 2.59 3.77 -13.80
CA ALA A 107 3.37 3.47 -12.60
C ALA A 107 3.66 4.73 -11.76
N LEU A 108 3.90 5.88 -12.41
CA LEU A 108 4.05 7.17 -11.73
C LEU A 108 2.73 7.64 -11.10
N PHE A 109 1.62 7.44 -11.81
CA PHE A 109 0.28 7.72 -11.27
C PHE A 109 0.00 6.90 -10.01
N PHE A 110 0.26 5.60 -10.04
CA PHE A 110 0.13 4.72 -8.87
C PHE A 110 1.08 5.13 -7.74
N LEU A 111 2.33 5.54 -8.01
CA LEU A 111 3.24 6.04 -6.98
C LEU A 111 2.63 7.22 -6.19
N ILE A 112 2.16 8.25 -6.90
CA ILE A 112 1.58 9.45 -6.28
C ILE A 112 0.37 9.06 -5.41
N LEU A 113 -0.50 8.23 -5.98
CA LEU A 113 -1.68 7.70 -5.31
C LEU A 113 -1.35 6.83 -4.09
N GLY A 114 -0.28 6.05 -4.16
CA GLY A 114 0.22 5.24 -3.05
C GLY A 114 0.72 6.11 -1.89
N ILE A 115 1.45 7.19 -2.20
CA ILE A 115 1.89 8.16 -1.19
C ILE A 115 0.68 8.79 -0.49
N ILE A 116 -0.33 9.22 -1.25
CA ILE A 116 -1.57 9.78 -0.70
C ILE A 116 -2.28 8.75 0.21
N SER A 117 -2.39 7.50 -0.25
CA SER A 117 -2.99 6.41 0.52
C SER A 117 -2.25 6.13 1.83
N SER A 118 -0.92 6.12 1.80
CA SER A 118 -0.08 5.94 2.99
C SER A 118 -0.25 7.08 4.00
N ILE A 119 -0.25 8.34 3.52
CA ILE A 119 -0.54 9.52 4.36
C ILE A 119 -1.93 9.39 4.99
N PHE A 120 -2.92 8.95 4.21
CA PHE A 120 -4.27 8.74 4.71
C PHE A 120 -4.32 7.66 5.81
N GLY A 121 -3.59 6.55 5.66
CA GLY A 121 -3.41 5.54 6.69
C GLY A 121 -2.82 6.11 7.98
N CYS A 122 -1.80 6.97 7.88
CA CYS A 122 -1.24 7.68 9.03
C CYS A 122 -2.29 8.57 9.71
N TRP A 123 -3.05 9.33 8.93
CA TRP A 123 -4.09 10.22 9.45
C TRP A 123 -5.18 9.46 10.21
N VAL A 124 -5.67 8.35 9.66
CA VAL A 124 -6.67 7.49 10.31
C VAL A 124 -6.15 6.98 11.65
N ARG A 125 -4.91 6.48 11.69
CA ARG A 125 -4.29 5.99 12.93
C ARG A 125 -4.12 7.11 13.96
N HIS A 126 -3.67 8.29 13.53
CA HIS A 126 -3.51 9.44 14.42
C HIS A 126 -4.84 9.89 15.02
N ARG A 127 -5.91 9.92 14.22
CA ARG A 127 -7.27 10.25 14.69
C ARG A 127 -7.77 9.23 15.71
N TYR A 128 -7.51 7.94 15.48
CA TYR A 128 -7.85 6.87 16.42
C TYR A 128 -7.13 7.04 17.77
N LEU A 129 -5.82 7.32 17.75
CA LEU A 129 -5.04 7.56 18.97
C LEU A 129 -5.51 8.80 19.74
N ARG A 130 -5.88 9.88 19.03
CA ARG A 130 -6.42 11.10 19.65
C ARG A 130 -7.76 10.83 20.34
N ARG A 131 -8.68 10.11 19.68
CA ARG A 131 -9.98 9.71 20.27
C ARG A 131 -9.81 8.81 21.49
N LYS A 132 -8.87 7.85 21.44
CA LYS A 132 -8.59 6.96 22.58
C LYS A 132 -8.08 7.73 23.79
N LYS A 133 -7.21 8.73 23.59
CA LYS A 133 -6.74 9.60 24.68
C LYS A 133 -7.86 10.42 25.31
N LEU A 134 -8.79 10.95 24.50
CA LEU A 134 -9.93 11.72 24.99
C LEU A 134 -10.86 10.86 25.86
N ARG A 135 -11.20 9.65 25.42
CA ARG A 135 -12.01 8.69 26.21
C ARG A 135 -11.32 8.20 27.48
N ALA A 136 -9.99 8.13 27.48
CA ALA A 136 -9.25 7.78 28.69
C ALA A 136 -9.15 8.94 29.70
N ALA A 137 -9.31 10.18 29.23
CA ALA A 137 -9.32 11.37 30.08
C ALA A 137 -10.71 11.67 30.65
N ASP A 138 -11.77 11.15 30.02
CA ASP A 138 -13.16 11.32 30.45
C ASP A 138 -13.95 10.02 30.20
N PRO A 139 -14.03 9.11 31.20
CA PRO A 139 -14.63 7.79 31.03
C PRO A 139 -16.16 7.78 30.96
N GLU A 140 -16.82 8.93 31.17
CA GLU A 140 -18.30 9.05 31.18
C GLU A 140 -18.90 9.46 29.80
N LEU A 141 -18.12 9.34 28.72
CA LEU A 141 -18.47 9.71 27.33
C LEU A 141 -18.43 8.51 26.37
#